data_AF-A0A4Q3ZM13-F1
#
_entry.id   AF-A0A4Q3ZM13-F1
#
_cell.length_a   1.000
_cell.length_b   1.000
_cell.length_c   1.000
_cell.angle_alpha   90.00
_cell.angle_beta   90.00
_cell.angle_gamma   90.00
#
_symmetry.space_group_name_H-M   'P 1'
#
loop_
_entity.id
_entity.type
_entity.pdbx_description
1 polymer ?
#
loop_
_entity_poly.entity_id
_entity_poly.type
_entity_poly.pdbx_seq_one_letter_code
_entity_poly.pdbx_strand_id
1 'polypeptide(L)' 'MSKIRVLIVDDSASVRTTLSEIISADPDLEVMATAADPYV' A
#
# COMPACT_ATOMS: atom_id res chain seq x y z
N MET A 1 17.27 -10.21 5.63
CA MET A 1 16.51 -10.29 4.36
C MET A 1 16.09 -8.88 3.97
N SER A 2 15.94 -8.56 2.68
CA SER A 2 15.28 -7.30 2.31
C SER A 2 13.77 -7.45 2.45
N LYS A 3 13.08 -6.38 2.82
CA LYS A 3 11.61 -6.37 2.88
C LYS A 3 11.01 -6.57 1.49
N ILE A 4 9.82 -7.16 1.42
CA ILE A 4 9.02 -7.22 0.19
C ILE A 4 8.37 -5.86 0.01
N ARG A 5 8.58 -5.26 -1.17
CA ARG A 5 8.06 -3.94 -1.52
C ARG A 5 6.66 -4.03 -2.11
N VAL A 6 5.74 -3.23 -1.58
CA VAL A 6 4.31 -3.22 -1.93
C VAL A 6 3.92 -1.87 -2.53
N LEU A 7 3.30 -1.90 -3.72
CA LEU A 7 2.61 -0.76 -4.34
C LEU A 7 1.10 -0.95 -4.14
N ILE A 8 0.42 0.04 -3.55
CA ILE A 8 -1.02 -0.01 -3.32
C ILE A 8 -1.73 0.80 -4.41
N VAL A 9 -2.67 0.19 -5.14
CA VAL A 9 -3.47 0.84 -6.19
C VAL A 9 -4.96 0.66 -5.85
N ASP A 10 -5.69 1.76 -5.68
CA ASP A 10 -7.11 1.74 -5.33
C ASP A 10 -7.81 3.07 -5.69
N ASP A 11 -9.08 3.04 -6.08
CA ASP A 11 -9.89 4.22 -6.40
C ASP A 11 -10.33 5.02 -5.15
N SER A 12 -10.30 4.39 -3.98
CA SER A 12 -10.65 5.00 -2.70
C SER A 12 -9.44 5.44 -1.88
N ALA A 13 -9.37 6.73 -1.56
CA ALA A 13 -8.33 7.28 -0.69
C ALA A 13 -8.34 6.65 0.72
N SER A 14 -9.52 6.34 1.27
CA SER A 14 -9.63 5.72 2.60
C SER A 14 -9.07 4.30 2.60
N VAL A 15 -9.32 3.53 1.53
CA VAL A 15 -8.81 2.16 1.40
C VAL A 15 -7.28 2.17 1.31
N ARG A 16 -6.69 3.10 0.54
CA ARG A 16 -5.22 3.24 0.48
C ARG A 16 -4.60 3.51 1.85
N THR A 17 -5.23 4.36 2.67
CA THR A 17 -4.76 4.64 4.04
C THR A 17 -4.84 3.38 4.90
N THR A 18 -5.99 2.70 4.93
CA THR A 18 -6.17 1.49 5.74
C THR A 18 -5.22 0.36 5.32
N LEU A 19 -5.02 0.13 4.02
CA LEU A 19 -4.07 -0.87 3.54
C LEU A 19 -2.63 -0.50 3.88
N SER A 20 -2.27 0.79 3.83
CA SER A 20 -0.92 1.23 4.23
C SER A 20 -0.65 0.93 5.70
N GLU A 21 -1.63 1.15 6.58
CA GLU A 21 -1.53 0.82 8.01
C GLU A 21 -1.38 -0.69 8.25
N ILE A 22 -2.20 -1.52 7.57
CA ILE A 22 -2.13 -2.98 7.67
C ILE A 22 -0.77 -3.51 7.19
N ILE A 23 -0.30 -3.07 6.03
CA ILE A 23 0.98 -3.53 5.46
C ILE A 23 2.16 -3.05 6.31
N SER A 24 2.09 -1.84 6.88
CA SER A 24 3.15 -1.32 7.76
C SER A 24 3.26 -2.05 9.09
N ALA A 25 2.24 -2.83 9.48
CA ALA A 25 2.28 -3.67 10.67
C ALA A 25 3.05 -4.98 10.47
N ASP A 26 3.28 -5.40 9.23
CA ASP A 26 4.06 -6.61 8.91
C ASP A 26 5.56 -6.26 8.79
N PRO A 27 6.45 -6.82 9.64
CA PRO A 27 7.87 -6.49 9.64
C PRO A 27 8.60 -6.88 8.34
N ASP A 28 8.08 -7.84 7.58
CA ASP A 28 8.68 -8.32 6.34
C ASP A 28 8.23 -7.52 5.11
N LEU A 29 7.27 -6.60 5.26
CA LEU A 29 6.73 -5.78 4.18
C LEU A 29 7.14 -4.30 4.30
N GLU A 30 7.13 -3.60 3.17
CA GLU A 30 7.37 -2.17 3.05
C GLU A 30 6.49 -1.55 1.95
N VAL A 31 5.69 -0.54 2.30
CA VAL A 31 4.92 0.23 1.31
C VAL A 31 5.87 1.17 0.58
N MET A 32 6.07 0.97 -0.72
CA MET A 32 6.94 1.82 -1.53
C MET A 32 6.23 3.04 -2.11
N ALA A 33 4.93 2.92 -2.40
CA ALA A 33 4.10 3.99 -2.95
C ALA A 33 2.61 3.60 -2.89
N THR A 34 1.76 4.60 -3.08
CA THR A 34 0.34 4.41 -3.35
C THR A 34 -0.02 5.14 -4.65
N ALA A 35 -1.00 4.63 -5.39
CA ALA A 35 -1.53 5.25 -6.60
C ALA A 35 -3.06 5.15 -6.59
N ALA A 36 -3.71 6.15 -7.19
CA ALA A 36 -5.14 6.06 -7.50
C ALA A 36 -5.35 5.09 -8.68
N ASP A 37 -6.52 4.45 -8.73
CA ASP A 37 -6.94 3.72 -9.93
C ASP A 37 -6.93 4.67 -11.15
N PRO A 38 -6.34 4.27 -12.29
CA PRO A 38 -6.22 5.13 -13.47
C PRO A 38 -7.53 5.30 -14.28
N TYR A 39 -8.59 4.55 -13.97
CA TYR A 39 -9.87 4.60 -14.69
C TYR A 39 -10.94 5.46 -14.01
N VAL A 40 -10.55 6.28 -13.02
CA VAL A 40 -11.41 7.26 -12.33
C VAL A 40 -11.47 8.59 -13.09
#